data_AF-A0A6N8UWU6-F1
#
_entry.id   AF-A0A6N8UWU6-F1
#
_cell.length_a   1.000
_cell.length_b   1.000
_cell.length_c   1.000
_cell.angle_alpha   90.00
_cell.angle_beta   90.00
_cell.angle_gamma   90.00
#
_symmetry.space_group_name_H-M   'P 1'
#
loop_
_entity.id
_entity.type
_entity.pdbx_description
1 polymer ?
#
loop_
_entity_poly.entity_id
_entity_poly.type
_entity_poly.pdbx_seq_one_letter_code
_entity_poly.pdbx_strand_id
1 'polypeptide(L)'
;MRLPLAIRDLFASRSIEGPNLHLRPPRRSDAYAWVSLRKESYAFLKSWEPSWRPENCTRSSYLRQYRSQVFAAREDRGYAFHIFRNSDNALLGAVTVANVQRGVAHSASLGYWIGAPYARQGYMREAITVLIPMLFRQMKLHRLEAAAVTSNWPSRLLLENLGFRCEGMARDYLRIDGRWRDHALYALLATDPLPGPTASATGQAPAPDDTHTHSYSGATP
;
A
#
# COMPACT_ATOMS: atom_id res chain seq x y z
N MET A 1 17.73 -17.78 13.17
CA MET A 1 18.75 -17.57 12.12
C MET A 1 18.71 -16.09 11.72
N ARG A 2 19.71 -15.28 12.09
CA ARG A 2 19.80 -13.87 11.64
C ARG A 2 20.07 -13.88 10.14
N LEU A 3 19.34 -13.09 9.36
CA LEU A 3 19.68 -12.88 7.95
C LEU A 3 21.13 -12.38 7.85
N PRO A 4 21.90 -12.81 6.83
CA PRO A 4 23.23 -12.27 6.59
C PRO A 4 23.17 -10.75 6.50
N LEU A 5 24.20 -10.05 7.01
CA LEU A 5 24.32 -8.57 6.92
C LEU A 5 24.02 -8.05 5.49
N ALA A 6 24.38 -8.82 4.48
CA ALA A 6 24.16 -8.53 3.06
C ALA A 6 22.69 -8.20 2.69
N ILE A 7 21.69 -8.82 3.32
CA ILE A 7 20.28 -8.54 2.99
C ILE A 7 19.81 -7.22 3.62
N ARG A 8 20.35 -6.87 4.79
CA ARG A 8 20.07 -5.57 5.45
C ARG A 8 20.60 -4.41 4.62
N ASP A 9 21.81 -4.56 4.07
CA ASP A 9 22.42 -3.53 3.23
C ASP A 9 21.78 -3.45 1.83
N LEU A 10 21.28 -4.58 1.31
CA LEU A 10 20.55 -4.63 0.04
C LEU A 10 19.32 -3.70 0.06
N PHE A 11 18.57 -3.75 1.16
CA PHE A 11 17.37 -2.92 1.35
C PHE A 11 17.65 -1.53 1.92
N ALA A 12 18.88 -1.23 2.32
CA ALA A 12 19.26 0.11 2.79
C ALA A 12 19.80 1.00 1.66
N SER A 13 20.29 0.41 0.55
CA SER A 13 21.09 1.13 -0.44
C SER A 13 20.61 1.05 -1.89
N ARG A 14 19.85 0.02 -2.29
CA ARG A 14 19.43 -0.16 -3.69
C ARG A 14 18.01 0.32 -3.97
N SER A 15 17.81 0.85 -5.17
CA SER A 15 16.50 1.06 -5.77
C SER A 15 15.96 -0.26 -6.36
N ILE A 16 14.64 -0.38 -6.40
CA ILE A 16 13.90 -1.41 -7.11
C ILE A 16 13.26 -0.71 -8.31
N GLU A 17 13.70 -1.09 -9.50
CA GLU A 17 13.25 -0.45 -10.74
C GLU A 17 11.94 -1.06 -11.23
N GLY A 18 11.03 -0.20 -11.66
CA GLY A 18 9.85 -0.53 -12.44
C GLY A 18 9.82 0.27 -13.75
N PRO A 19 8.86 -0.03 -14.65
CA PRO A 19 8.74 0.67 -15.93
C PRO A 19 8.64 2.20 -15.83
N ASN A 20 7.77 2.72 -14.97
CA ASN A 20 7.44 4.15 -14.85
C ASN A 20 7.87 4.75 -13.51
N LEU A 21 8.24 3.91 -12.55
CA LEU A 21 8.65 4.31 -11.22
C LEU A 21 9.85 3.49 -10.73
N HIS A 22 10.46 3.96 -9.65
CA HIS A 22 11.38 3.17 -8.85
C HIS A 22 11.05 3.33 -7.37
N LEU A 23 11.33 2.30 -6.59
CA LEU A 23 11.23 2.34 -5.15
C LEU A 23 12.61 2.45 -4.55
N ARG A 24 12.78 3.25 -3.50
CA ARG A 24 14.01 3.25 -2.72
C ARG A 24 13.76 3.54 -1.24
N PRO A 25 14.70 3.19 -0.35
CA PRO A 25 14.60 3.56 1.05
C PRO A 25 14.45 5.07 1.24
N PRO A 26 13.66 5.51 2.23
CA PRO A 26 13.54 6.92 2.58
C PRO A 26 14.90 7.51 2.96
N ARG A 27 15.12 8.76 2.55
CA ARG A 27 16.33 9.53 2.88
C ARG A 27 15.96 10.77 3.69
N ARG A 28 16.89 11.30 4.48
CA ARG A 28 16.68 12.56 5.22
C ARG A 28 16.30 13.72 4.29
N SER A 29 16.81 13.72 3.06
CA SER A 29 16.53 14.72 2.02
C SER A 29 15.09 14.71 1.51
N ASP A 30 14.35 13.60 1.66
CA ASP A 30 12.98 13.50 1.11
C ASP A 30 11.96 14.31 1.92
N ALA A 31 12.37 14.90 3.05
CA ALA A 31 11.50 15.57 4.00
C ALA A 31 10.61 16.63 3.35
N TYR A 32 11.15 17.42 2.42
CA TYR A 32 10.39 18.47 1.75
C TYR A 32 9.28 17.88 0.87
N ALA A 33 9.64 16.98 -0.05
CA ALA A 33 8.69 16.31 -0.94
C ALA A 33 7.62 15.53 -0.16
N TRP A 34 8.03 14.83 0.91
CA TRP A 34 7.13 14.07 1.76
C TRP A 34 6.12 14.97 2.48
N VAL A 35 6.58 16.07 3.10
CA VAL A 35 5.69 17.00 3.80
C VAL A 35 4.72 17.66 2.83
N SER A 36 5.20 18.11 1.67
CA SER A 36 4.38 18.74 0.64
C SER A 36 3.26 17.80 0.19
N LEU A 37 3.64 16.59 -0.24
CA LEU A 37 2.68 15.62 -0.77
C LEU A 37 1.67 15.17 0.27
N ARG A 38 2.11 14.91 1.51
CA ARG A 38 1.22 14.51 2.60
C ARG A 38 0.18 15.60 2.90
N LYS A 39 0.61 16.86 3.00
CA LYS A 39 -0.29 17.99 3.25
C LYS A 39 -1.33 18.15 2.15
N GLU A 40 -0.89 18.18 0.90
CA GLU A 40 -1.77 18.25 -0.26
C GLU A 40 -2.78 17.08 -0.30
N SER A 41 -2.34 15.90 0.13
CA SER A 41 -3.15 14.67 0.11
C SER A 41 -3.97 14.45 1.39
N TYR A 42 -3.98 15.37 2.35
CA TYR A 42 -4.60 15.14 3.66
C TYR A 42 -6.10 14.79 3.55
N ALA A 43 -6.86 15.57 2.78
CA ALA A 43 -8.30 15.34 2.60
C ALA A 43 -8.61 13.98 1.97
N PHE A 44 -7.71 13.49 1.11
CA PHE A 44 -7.80 12.19 0.46
C PHE A 44 -7.41 11.02 1.39
N LEU A 45 -6.39 11.21 2.22
CA LEU A 45 -5.81 10.14 3.04
C LEU A 45 -6.50 9.95 4.40
N LYS A 46 -7.05 11.01 4.99
CA LYS A 46 -7.54 10.99 6.39
C LYS A 46 -8.51 9.85 6.70
N SER A 47 -9.35 9.47 5.74
CA SER A 47 -10.38 8.43 5.91
C SER A 47 -9.82 7.01 5.99
N TRP A 48 -8.55 6.81 5.63
CA TRP A 48 -7.92 5.49 5.48
C TRP A 48 -6.74 5.29 6.41
N GLU A 49 -6.33 6.32 7.15
CA GLU A 49 -5.15 6.31 8.01
C GLU A 49 -5.50 6.57 9.49
N PRO A 50 -4.62 6.18 10.42
CA PRO A 50 -4.70 6.65 11.81
C PRO A 50 -4.79 8.18 11.86
N SER A 51 -5.47 8.73 12.87
CA SER A 51 -5.68 10.17 12.95
C SER A 51 -4.35 10.95 13.04
N TRP A 52 -4.17 11.94 12.15
CA TRP A 52 -3.11 12.93 12.18
C TRP A 52 -3.64 14.27 11.67
N ARG A 53 -2.90 15.35 11.94
CA ARG A 53 -3.26 16.71 11.52
C ARG A 53 -2.22 17.27 10.55
N PRO A 54 -2.61 18.01 9.50
CA PRO A 54 -1.68 18.52 8.50
C PRO A 54 -0.67 19.51 9.09
N GLU A 55 -1.02 20.23 10.16
CA GLU A 55 -0.11 21.14 10.88
C GLU A 55 1.04 20.35 11.55
N ASN A 56 0.78 19.11 11.96
CA ASN A 56 1.77 18.22 12.56
C ASN A 56 2.66 17.55 11.50
N CYS A 57 2.29 17.62 10.23
CA CYS A 57 3.09 17.15 9.10
C CYS A 57 4.24 18.15 8.84
N THR A 58 5.38 17.90 9.48
CA THR A 58 6.54 18.80 9.47
C THR A 58 7.81 18.04 9.12
N ARG A 59 8.88 18.77 8.80
CA ARG A 59 10.22 18.17 8.65
C ARG A 59 10.61 17.35 9.88
N SER A 60 10.29 17.84 11.07
CA SER A 60 10.58 17.15 12.34
C SER A 60 9.77 15.86 12.50
N SER A 61 8.48 15.84 12.11
CA SER A 61 7.69 14.61 12.13
C SER A 61 8.22 13.59 11.14
N TYR A 62 8.60 14.03 9.94
CA TYR A 62 9.25 13.17 8.95
C TYR A 62 10.56 12.58 9.49
N LEU A 63 11.44 13.40 10.07
CA LEU A 63 12.72 12.91 10.61
C LEU A 63 12.53 11.91 11.76
N ARG A 64 11.49 12.05 12.59
CA ARG A 64 11.12 11.04 13.59
C ARG A 64 10.69 9.73 12.93
N GLN A 65 9.81 9.80 11.93
CA GLN A 65 9.36 8.63 11.18
C GLN A 65 10.52 7.93 10.47
N TYR A 66 11.37 8.69 9.77
CA TYR A 66 12.59 8.20 9.13
C TYR A 66 13.50 7.45 10.10
N ARG A 67 13.78 8.02 11.29
CA ARG A 67 14.60 7.35 12.32
C ARG A 67 13.97 6.03 12.77
N SER A 68 12.65 5.99 12.95
CA SER A 68 11.92 4.77 13.30
C SER A 68 12.02 3.70 12.21
N GLN A 69 11.93 4.09 10.94
CA GLN A 69 12.04 3.18 9.80
C GLN A 69 13.46 2.64 9.63
N VAL A 70 14.48 3.48 9.79
CA VAL A 70 15.89 3.07 9.80
C VAL A 70 16.15 2.07 10.92
N PHE A 71 15.61 2.32 12.12
CA PHE A 71 15.73 1.39 13.24
C PHE A 71 15.01 0.07 12.97
N ALA A 72 13.79 0.10 12.45
CA ALA A 72 13.04 -1.10 12.09
C ALA A 72 13.78 -1.96 11.06
N ALA A 73 14.39 -1.34 10.04
CA ALA A 73 15.16 -2.04 9.02
C ALA A 73 16.44 -2.68 9.60
N ARG A 74 17.14 -1.95 10.47
CA ARG A 74 18.33 -2.46 11.19
C ARG A 74 17.99 -3.68 12.06
N GLU A 75 16.80 -3.68 12.66
CA GLU A 75 16.32 -4.78 13.51
C GLU A 75 15.61 -5.90 12.74
N ASP A 76 15.52 -5.83 11.40
CA ASP A 76 14.74 -6.79 10.58
C ASP A 76 13.28 -6.90 11.05
N ARG A 77 12.68 -5.77 11.47
CA ARG A 77 11.28 -5.67 11.90
C ARG A 77 10.38 -5.00 10.87
N GLY A 78 10.97 -4.28 9.92
CA GLY A 78 10.24 -3.67 8.83
C GLY A 78 11.12 -2.87 7.89
N TYR A 79 10.63 -2.65 6.68
CA TYR A 79 11.30 -1.98 5.59
C TYR A 79 10.33 -0.98 4.97
N ALA A 80 10.79 0.24 4.73
CA ALA A 80 9.99 1.29 4.11
C ALA A 80 10.62 1.70 2.79
N PHE A 81 9.78 1.99 1.81
CA PHE A 81 10.18 2.44 0.49
C PHE A 81 9.35 3.64 0.08
N HIS A 82 10.02 4.69 -0.37
CA HIS A 82 9.40 5.77 -1.10
C HIS A 82 9.33 5.41 -2.59
N ILE A 83 8.22 5.78 -3.22
CA ILE A 83 7.94 5.55 -4.64
C ILE A 83 8.25 6.85 -5.38
N PHE A 84 9.09 6.79 -6.41
CA PHE A 84 9.43 7.95 -7.23
C PHE A 84 9.12 7.67 -8.69
N ARG A 85 8.56 8.67 -9.39
CA ARG A 85 8.35 8.59 -10.83
C ARG A 85 9.67 8.73 -11.58
N ASN A 86 9.89 7.91 -12.60
CA ASN A 86 11.15 7.90 -13.34
C ASN A 86 11.37 9.17 -14.17
N SER A 87 10.30 9.78 -14.71
CA SER A 87 10.41 10.92 -15.61
C SER A 87 10.96 12.19 -14.95
N ASP A 88 10.71 12.39 -13.66
CA ASP A 88 11.02 13.65 -12.96
C ASP A 88 11.40 13.50 -11.50
N ASN A 89 11.54 12.27 -10.99
CA ASN A 89 11.82 11.98 -9.58
C ASN A 89 10.78 12.58 -8.61
N ALA A 90 9.54 12.78 -9.04
CA ALA A 90 8.47 13.17 -8.14
C ALA A 90 8.19 12.05 -7.13
N LEU A 91 8.14 12.39 -5.83
CA LEU A 91 7.68 11.46 -4.80
C LEU A 91 6.19 11.22 -5.00
N LEU A 92 5.80 9.94 -5.13
CA LEU A 92 4.41 9.55 -5.40
C LEU A 92 3.69 9.04 -4.15
N GLY A 93 4.42 8.42 -3.23
CA GLY A 93 3.85 7.76 -2.07
C GLY A 93 4.88 6.85 -1.39
N ALA A 94 4.39 5.90 -0.60
CA ALA A 94 5.25 4.92 0.06
C ALA A 94 4.60 3.55 0.22
N VAL A 95 5.44 2.52 0.28
CA VAL A 95 5.09 1.17 0.71
C VAL A 95 5.90 0.84 1.96
N THR A 96 5.24 0.28 2.96
CA THR A 96 5.84 -0.17 4.22
C THR A 96 5.57 -1.66 4.40
N VAL A 97 6.64 -2.43 4.54
CA VAL A 97 6.62 -3.81 5.00
C VAL A 97 6.88 -3.77 6.51
N ALA A 98 5.83 -3.92 7.31
CA ALA A 98 5.88 -3.90 8.77
C ALA A 98 5.73 -5.31 9.35
N ASN A 99 5.93 -5.43 10.66
CA ASN A 99 5.72 -6.68 11.41
C ASN A 99 6.40 -7.89 10.75
N VAL A 100 7.65 -7.71 10.32
CA VAL A 100 8.43 -8.81 9.75
C VAL A 100 8.64 -9.85 10.83
N GLN A 101 8.10 -11.04 10.61
CA GLN A 101 8.18 -12.19 11.50
C GLN A 101 9.02 -13.28 10.86
N ARG A 102 10.07 -13.69 11.57
CA ARG A 102 10.95 -14.81 11.21
C ARG A 102 10.56 -16.06 11.99
N GLY A 103 11.33 -17.14 11.86
CA GLY A 103 11.06 -18.39 12.56
C GLY A 103 9.96 -19.16 11.86
N VAL A 104 8.92 -19.62 12.57
CA VAL A 104 7.88 -20.47 11.96
C VAL A 104 6.93 -19.72 11.02
N ALA A 105 6.83 -18.39 11.15
CA ALA A 105 5.84 -17.60 10.41
C ALA A 105 6.31 -17.14 9.01
N HIS A 106 7.56 -16.66 8.90
CA HIS A 106 8.09 -16.05 7.67
C HIS A 106 7.10 -15.07 6.99
N SER A 107 6.47 -14.19 7.76
CA SER A 107 5.42 -13.30 7.28
C SER A 107 5.74 -11.82 7.49
N ALA A 108 5.02 -10.93 6.81
CA ALA A 108 5.04 -9.49 7.05
C ALA A 108 3.72 -8.83 6.66
N SER A 109 3.41 -7.69 7.27
CA SER A 109 2.25 -6.87 6.92
C SER A 109 2.63 -5.77 5.92
N LEU A 110 1.86 -5.61 4.86
CA LEU A 110 2.03 -4.60 3.83
C LEU A 110 1.06 -3.45 4.06
N GLY A 111 1.59 -2.24 4.22
CA GLY A 111 0.84 -0.99 4.24
C GLY A 111 1.34 -0.05 3.14
N TYR A 112 0.45 0.78 2.60
CA TYR A 112 0.82 1.68 1.51
C TYR A 112 -0.08 2.90 1.48
N TRP A 113 0.44 3.99 0.90
CA TRP A 113 -0.32 5.19 0.60
C TRP A 113 0.23 5.85 -0.66
N ILE A 114 -0.64 6.53 -1.39
CA ILE A 114 -0.27 7.31 -2.58
C ILE A 114 -0.81 8.73 -2.43
N GLY A 115 -0.08 9.70 -2.94
CA GLY A 115 -0.52 11.08 -2.98
C GLY A 115 -1.78 11.23 -3.84
N ALA A 116 -2.68 12.13 -3.45
CA ALA A 116 -3.91 12.41 -4.18
C ALA A 116 -3.68 12.76 -5.66
N PRO A 117 -2.64 13.56 -6.03
CA PRO A 117 -2.36 13.87 -7.44
C PRO A 117 -1.98 12.66 -8.30
N TYR A 118 -1.61 11.54 -7.69
CA TYR A 118 -1.10 10.33 -8.35
C TYR A 118 -2.02 9.12 -8.15
N ALA A 119 -3.16 9.31 -7.48
CA ALA A 119 -4.13 8.26 -7.25
C ALA A 119 -4.75 7.78 -8.58
N ARG A 120 -5.09 6.49 -8.64
CA ARG A 120 -5.77 5.84 -9.79
C ARG A 120 -5.01 5.87 -11.13
N GLN A 121 -3.71 6.16 -11.11
CA GLN A 121 -2.85 6.16 -12.31
C GLN A 121 -2.00 4.89 -12.44
N GLY A 122 -2.29 3.83 -11.66
CA GLY A 122 -1.58 2.55 -11.72
C GLY A 122 -0.26 2.49 -10.94
N TYR A 123 0.30 3.62 -10.50
CA TYR A 123 1.59 3.66 -9.80
C TYR A 123 1.67 2.76 -8.56
N MET A 124 0.64 2.72 -7.70
CA MET A 124 0.68 1.86 -6.52
C MET A 124 0.66 0.36 -6.89
N ARG A 125 -0.09 0.00 -7.94
CA ARG A 125 -0.09 -1.37 -8.46
C ARG A 125 1.29 -1.75 -8.96
N GLU A 126 1.88 -0.93 -9.82
CA GLU A 126 3.22 -1.15 -10.34
C GLU A 126 4.25 -1.27 -9.20
N ALA A 127 4.18 -0.38 -8.21
CA ALA A 127 5.10 -0.36 -7.07
C ALA A 127 5.05 -1.64 -6.24
N ILE A 128 3.85 -2.16 -5.95
CA ILE A 128 3.71 -3.42 -5.22
C ILE A 128 4.10 -4.62 -6.10
N THR A 129 3.75 -4.61 -7.39
CA THR A 129 4.12 -5.68 -8.34
C THR A 129 5.63 -5.89 -8.40
N VAL A 130 6.43 -4.82 -8.51
CA VAL A 130 7.90 -4.96 -8.56
C VAL A 130 8.51 -5.28 -7.20
N LEU A 131 7.84 -4.92 -6.10
CA LEU A 131 8.29 -5.21 -4.74
C LEU A 131 8.06 -6.67 -4.34
N ILE A 132 6.94 -7.29 -4.71
CA ILE A 132 6.59 -8.66 -4.27
C ILE A 132 7.70 -9.69 -4.54
N PRO A 133 8.30 -9.78 -5.75
CA PRO A 133 9.38 -10.73 -6.02
C PRO A 133 10.56 -10.54 -5.06
N MET A 134 10.88 -9.29 -4.70
CA MET A 134 11.93 -8.97 -3.73
C MET A 134 11.63 -9.55 -2.34
N LEU A 135 10.38 -9.39 -1.89
CA LEU A 135 9.94 -9.85 -0.57
C LEU A 135 9.97 -11.39 -0.47
N PHE A 136 9.53 -12.11 -1.50
CA PHE A 136 9.56 -13.57 -1.47
C PHE A 136 10.95 -14.15 -1.76
N ARG A 137 11.64 -13.69 -2.81
CA ARG A 137 12.90 -14.31 -3.25
C ARG A 137 14.10 -13.87 -2.44
N GLN A 138 14.22 -12.59 -2.10
CA GLN A 138 15.38 -12.03 -1.40
C GLN A 138 15.14 -12.02 0.11
N MET A 139 13.97 -11.57 0.59
CA MET A 139 13.68 -11.59 2.04
C MET A 139 13.23 -12.95 2.56
N LYS A 140 13.03 -13.95 1.69
CA LYS A 140 12.60 -15.30 2.07
C LYS A 140 11.35 -15.28 2.96
N LEU A 141 10.43 -14.36 2.66
CA LEU A 141 9.10 -14.40 3.23
C LEU A 141 8.30 -15.50 2.52
N HIS A 142 7.45 -16.16 3.29
CA HIS A 142 6.46 -17.11 2.78
C HIS A 142 5.12 -16.42 2.55
N ARG A 143 4.80 -15.39 3.35
CA ARG A 143 3.47 -14.78 3.39
C ARG A 143 3.52 -13.27 3.51
N LEU A 144 2.69 -12.58 2.75
CA LEU A 144 2.42 -11.15 2.89
C LEU A 144 0.96 -10.96 3.30
N GLU A 145 0.73 -10.10 4.28
CA GLU A 145 -0.59 -9.81 4.82
C GLU A 145 -0.93 -8.35 4.55
N ALA A 146 -2.20 -8.05 4.29
CA ALA A 146 -2.68 -6.67 4.18
C ALA A 146 -4.05 -6.56 4.85
N ALA A 147 -4.35 -5.39 5.38
CA ALA A 147 -5.66 -5.09 5.92
C ALA A 147 -6.17 -3.79 5.30
N ALA A 148 -7.41 -3.80 4.84
CA ALA A 148 -8.05 -2.63 4.25
C ALA A 148 -9.40 -2.39 4.93
N VAL A 149 -9.69 -1.12 5.26
CA VAL A 149 -11.02 -0.71 5.73
C VAL A 149 -12.07 -1.24 4.75
N THR A 150 -13.15 -1.81 5.25
CA THR A 150 -14.16 -2.48 4.42
C THR A 150 -14.76 -1.59 3.33
N SER A 151 -14.96 -0.31 3.63
CA SER A 151 -15.45 0.70 2.69
C SER A 151 -14.40 1.24 1.72
N ASN A 152 -13.11 0.91 1.90
CA ASN A 152 -12.03 1.31 1.00
C ASN A 152 -11.95 0.35 -0.21
N TRP A 153 -12.98 0.39 -1.05
CA TRP A 153 -13.07 -0.43 -2.26
C TRP A 153 -11.84 -0.32 -3.19
N PRO A 154 -11.25 0.88 -3.42
CA PRO A 154 -10.04 0.98 -4.23
C PRO A 154 -8.85 0.18 -3.71
N SER A 155 -8.62 0.17 -2.39
CA SER A 155 -7.53 -0.61 -1.77
C SER A 155 -7.79 -2.11 -1.85
N ARG A 156 -9.04 -2.54 -1.63
CA ARG A 156 -9.45 -3.94 -1.73
C ARG A 156 -9.27 -4.49 -3.15
N LEU A 157 -9.78 -3.77 -4.14
CA LEU A 157 -9.64 -4.13 -5.55
C LEU A 157 -8.17 -4.15 -6.00
N LEU A 158 -7.35 -3.22 -5.49
CA LEU A 158 -5.90 -3.25 -5.73
C LEU A 158 -5.26 -4.54 -5.21
N LEU A 159 -5.56 -4.94 -3.98
CA LEU A 159 -5.04 -6.18 -3.38
C LEU A 159 -5.44 -7.41 -4.19
N GLU A 160 -6.73 -7.51 -4.55
CA GLU A 160 -7.27 -8.62 -5.34
C GLU A 160 -6.61 -8.69 -6.73
N ASN A 161 -6.42 -7.54 -7.39
CA ASN A 161 -5.69 -7.46 -8.68
C ASN A 161 -4.20 -7.79 -8.58
N LEU A 162 -3.62 -7.74 -7.38
CA LEU A 162 -2.25 -8.16 -7.09
C LEU A 162 -2.16 -9.63 -6.69
N GLY A 163 -3.28 -10.36 -6.71
CA GLY A 163 -3.35 -11.78 -6.38
C GLY A 163 -3.60 -12.08 -4.90
N PHE A 164 -3.74 -11.05 -4.05
CA PHE A 164 -4.09 -11.27 -2.65
C PHE A 164 -5.51 -11.86 -2.55
N ARG A 165 -5.69 -12.81 -1.65
CA ARG A 165 -6.98 -13.43 -1.37
C ARG A 165 -7.53 -12.90 -0.06
N CYS A 166 -8.82 -12.59 -0.04
CA CYS A 166 -9.53 -12.23 1.19
C CYS A 166 -9.68 -13.49 2.05
N GLU A 167 -9.17 -13.45 3.28
CA GLU A 167 -9.24 -14.57 4.23
C GLU A 167 -10.26 -14.33 5.34
N GLY A 168 -10.77 -13.10 5.49
CA GLY A 168 -11.80 -12.81 6.48
C GLY A 168 -11.99 -11.34 6.78
N MET A 169 -12.73 -11.10 7.87
CA MET A 169 -13.09 -9.78 8.35
C MET A 169 -12.71 -9.65 9.82
N ALA A 170 -12.00 -8.58 10.17
CA ALA A 170 -11.70 -8.20 11.54
C ALA A 170 -12.61 -7.04 11.95
N ARG A 171 -13.49 -7.27 12.93
CA ARG A 171 -14.35 -6.24 13.52
C ARG A 171 -13.53 -5.29 14.40
N ASP A 172 -13.78 -3.98 14.29
CA ASP A 172 -13.09 -2.95 15.09
C ASP A 172 -11.56 -3.11 15.14
N TYR A 173 -10.96 -3.44 13.99
CA TYR A 173 -9.56 -3.85 13.92
C TYR A 173 -8.57 -2.71 14.21
N LEU A 174 -8.77 -1.54 13.58
CA LEU A 174 -7.87 -0.39 13.72
C LEU A 174 -8.66 0.90 13.92
N ARG A 175 -8.06 1.83 14.67
CA ARG A 175 -8.61 3.18 14.88
C ARG A 175 -8.19 4.12 13.75
N ILE A 176 -9.09 4.31 12.78
CA ILE A 176 -8.92 5.12 11.57
C ILE A 176 -9.80 6.37 11.67
N ASP A 177 -9.22 7.54 11.42
CA ASP A 177 -9.90 8.84 11.57
C ASP A 177 -10.67 8.98 12.90
N GLY A 178 -10.06 8.52 13.99
CA GLY A 178 -10.63 8.60 15.35
C GLY A 178 -11.71 7.56 15.68
N ARG A 179 -12.06 6.64 14.76
CA ARG A 179 -13.07 5.59 14.98
C ARG A 179 -12.47 4.21 14.78
N TRP A 180 -12.91 3.23 15.57
CA TRP A 180 -12.63 1.83 15.26
C TRP A 180 -13.34 1.44 13.97
N ARG A 181 -12.65 0.72 13.09
CA ARG A 181 -13.15 0.34 11.77
C ARG A 181 -12.87 -1.12 11.50
N ASP A 182 -13.86 -1.77 10.92
CA ASP A 182 -13.71 -3.11 10.38
C ASP A 182 -12.73 -3.12 9.21
N HIS A 183 -11.95 -4.21 9.12
CA HIS A 183 -10.98 -4.41 8.04
C HIS A 183 -11.16 -5.78 7.41
N ALA A 184 -11.20 -5.80 6.07
CA ALA A 184 -11.01 -7.01 5.30
C ALA A 184 -9.54 -7.41 5.38
N LEU A 185 -9.28 -8.68 5.72
CA LEU A 185 -7.95 -9.26 5.85
C LEU A 185 -7.59 -10.00 4.57
N TYR A 186 -6.42 -9.70 4.04
CA TYR A 186 -5.91 -10.23 2.79
C TYR A 186 -4.55 -10.89 2.99
N ALA A 187 -4.28 -11.92 2.22
CA ALA A 187 -2.96 -12.55 2.18
C ALA A 187 -2.53 -12.94 0.77
N LEU A 188 -1.22 -12.93 0.55
CA LEU A 188 -0.56 -13.45 -0.64
C LEU A 188 0.57 -14.38 -0.18
N LEU A 189 0.57 -15.61 -0.70
CA LEU A 189 1.59 -16.61 -0.42
C LEU A 189 2.68 -16.60 -1.50
N ALA A 190 3.89 -17.00 -1.13
CA ALA A 190 5.00 -17.15 -2.08
C ALA A 190 4.73 -18.20 -3.17
N THR A 191 3.76 -19.10 -2.93
CA THR A 191 3.30 -20.14 -3.86
C THR A 191 2.10 -19.70 -4.71
N ASP A 192 1.50 -18.54 -4.42
CA ASP A 192 0.38 -18.04 -5.21
C ASP A 192 0.87 -17.54 -6.58
N PRO A 193 0.04 -17.67 -7.62
CA PRO A 193 0.38 -17.12 -8.93
C PRO A 193 0.42 -15.59 -8.82
N LEU A 194 1.56 -15.01 -9.19
CA LEU A 194 1.64 -13.56 -9.36
C LEU A 194 0.83 -13.15 -10.61
N PRO A 195 0.18 -11.98 -10.59
CA PRO A 195 -0.49 -11.48 -11.78
C PRO A 195 0.53 -11.39 -12.93
N GLY A 196 0.20 -11.96 -14.09
CA GLY A 196 0.97 -11.71 -15.30
C GLY A 196 1.01 -10.21 -15.63
N PRO A 197 1.95 -9.76 -16.48
CA PRO A 197 1.94 -8.38 -16.95
C PRO A 197 0.61 -8.09 -17.65
N THR A 198 -0.28 -7.35 -17.01
CA THR A 198 -1.56 -6.97 -17.63
C THR A 198 -1.29 -5.94 -18.71
N ALA A 199 -1.72 -6.25 -19.94
CA ALA A 199 -1.96 -5.25 -20.96
C ALA A 199 -2.86 -4.15 -20.40
N SER A 200 -2.55 -2.91 -20.76
CA SER A 200 -3.24 -1.69 -20.33
C SER A 200 -4.76 -1.87 -20.34
N ALA A 201 -5.38 -1.71 -19.17
CA ALA A 201 -6.83 -1.72 -19.04
C ALA A 201 -7.42 -0.45 -19.67
N THR A 202 -7.80 -0.49 -20.95
CA THR A 202 -8.82 0.38 -21.51
C THR A 202 -10.18 -0.05 -20.95
N GLY A 203 -10.48 0.42 -19.74
CA GLY A 203 -11.76 0.23 -19.09
C GLY A 203 -12.78 1.23 -19.61
N GLN A 204 -13.48 0.88 -20.69
CA GLN A 204 -14.76 1.46 -21.05
C GLN A 204 -15.75 1.10 -19.94
N ALA A 205 -16.42 2.11 -19.36
CA ALA A 205 -17.42 1.89 -18.32
C ALA A 205 -18.56 1.00 -18.86
N PRO A 206 -19.09 0.05 -18.06
CA PRO A 206 -20.31 -0.64 -18.45
C PRO A 206 -21.46 0.38 -18.53
N ALA A 207 -22.20 0.33 -19.62
CA ALA A 207 -23.41 1.12 -19.82
C ALA A 207 -24.44 0.82 -18.71
N PRO A 208 -25.25 1.80 -18.28
CA PRO A 208 -26.34 1.53 -17.36
C PRO A 208 -27.35 0.58 -18.03
N ASP A 209 -27.73 -0.43 -17.27
CA ASP A 209 -28.75 -1.42 -17.63
C ASP A 209 -30.13 -0.76 -17.48
N ASP A 210 -30.67 -0.24 -18.58
CA ASP A 210 -32.05 0.25 -18.66
C ASP A 210 -32.99 -0.94 -18.89
N THR A 211 -33.33 -1.66 -17.82
CA THR A 211 -34.41 -2.65 -17.87
C THR A 211 -35.43 -2.49 -16.75
N HIS A 212 -36.64 -2.10 -17.19
CA HIS A 212 -37.96 -2.34 -16.59
C HIS A 212 -38.40 -1.52 -15.37
N THR A 213 -38.99 -0.34 -15.64
CA THR A 213 -40.11 0.16 -14.84
C THR A 213 -41.40 -0.46 -15.36
N HIS A 214 -41.88 -1.52 -14.71
CA HIS A 214 -43.22 -2.03 -14.93
C HIS A 214 -44.24 -1.16 -14.20
N SER A 215 -45.10 -0.53 -14.97
CA SER A 215 -46.32 0.15 -14.57
C SER A 215 -47.26 -0.80 -13.83
N TYR A 216 -47.72 -0.42 -12.64
CA TYR A 216 -48.95 -0.96 -12.06
C TYR A 216 -49.96 0.18 -11.92
N SER A 217 -50.93 0.16 -12.84
CA SER A 217 -52.24 0.80 -12.69
C SER A 217 -53.19 -0.25 -12.15
N GLY A 218 -53.96 0.07 -11.10
CA GLY A 218 -54.92 -0.84 -10.50
C GLY A 218 -55.84 -0.11 -9.54
N ALA A 219 -57.05 0.16 -10.00
CA ALA A 219 -58.14 0.87 -9.34
C ALA A 219 -58.72 0.14 -8.11
N THR A 220 -59.15 0.97 -7.15
CA THR A 220 -60.34 0.99 -6.27
C THR A 220 -61.14 -0.30 -5.99
N PRO A 221 -61.82 -0.35 -4.82
CA PRO A 221 -63.12 0.31 -4.64
C PRO A 221 -63.19 1.34 -3.51
#